data_AF-G7YYP2-F1
#
_entry.id   AF-G7YYP2-F1
#
_cell.length_a   1.000
_cell.length_b   1.000
_cell.length_c   1.000
_cell.angle_alpha   90.00
_cell.angle_beta   90.00
_cell.angle_gamma   90.00
#
_symmetry.space_group_name_H-M   'P 1'
#
loop_
_entity.id
_entity.type
_entity.pdbx_description
1 polymer ?
#
loop_
_entity_poly.entity_id
_entity_poly.type
_entity_poly.pdbx_seq_one_letter_code
_entity_poly.pdbx_strand_id
1 'polypeptide(L)'
;MVKTGDNLLCVRVMQWADSTYVEDQDMWWSAGIFRDVYLVGKHLTHINDFTVRTDFDEAYCDATLSCEVVLENLAASPVVTTLEYTLFDGERVVHSSAIDHLAIEKLTSASFAFTVEQPQQWSAESPYLYHLVMTLKDANGNVLEVVPQRVGFRDIKVRDGLFWINNRYVMLHGVNRHDNDHRKGRAVGMDRVEKDLQLMKQHNINSVRTAHYPNDPRFYELCDIYGLFVMAETDVESHGFANVGDISRITDDPQWEKVYVERIVRHIHAQKNHPSIIIWSLGNESGYGCNIRAMYHAAKALDDTRLVHYEEDRDAEVVDIISTMYTRVPLMNEFGEYPHPK
;
A
#
# COMPACT_ATOMS: atom_id res chain seq x y z
N MET A 1 -25.59 17.16 2.19
CA MET A 1 -25.63 18.29 1.23
C MET A 1 -24.97 19.49 1.87
N VAL A 2 -24.04 20.13 1.16
CA VAL A 2 -23.30 21.31 1.63
C VAL A 2 -24.04 22.57 1.15
N LYS A 3 -24.07 23.62 1.98
CA LYS A 3 -24.65 24.93 1.63
C LYS A 3 -23.64 26.04 1.85
N THR A 4 -23.84 27.19 1.19
CA THR A 4 -23.09 28.41 1.53
C THR A 4 -23.37 28.82 2.97
N GLY A 5 -22.32 29.15 3.72
CA GLY A 5 -22.41 29.51 5.14
C GLY A 5 -22.25 28.31 6.07
N ASP A 6 -22.98 28.32 7.18
CA ASP A 6 -22.78 27.34 8.26
C ASP A 6 -23.26 25.94 7.86
N ASN A 7 -22.38 24.95 8.08
CA ASN A 7 -22.69 23.55 7.87
C ASN A 7 -22.48 22.77 9.17
N LEU A 8 -23.38 21.83 9.48
CA LEU A 8 -23.25 20.95 10.64
C LEU A 8 -22.76 19.58 10.17
N LEU A 9 -21.64 19.13 10.73
CA LEU A 9 -21.18 17.75 10.64
C LEU A 9 -21.48 17.05 11.97
N CYS A 10 -22.26 15.96 11.93
CA CYS A 10 -22.56 15.14 13.09
C CYS A 10 -22.11 13.72 12.82
N VAL A 11 -21.26 13.17 13.70
CA VAL A 11 -20.71 11.82 13.59
C VAL A 11 -21.06 11.04 14.84
N ARG A 12 -21.71 9.89 14.67
CA ARG A 12 -21.94 8.91 15.73
C ARG A 12 -20.93 7.78 15.58
N VAL A 13 -20.03 7.66 16.55
CA VAL A 13 -19.03 6.58 16.60
C VAL A 13 -19.55 5.48 17.52
N MET A 14 -19.46 4.23 17.06
CA MET A 14 -19.78 3.04 17.85
C MET A 14 -18.46 2.36 18.22
N GLN A 15 -18.31 2.00 19.50
CA GLN A 15 -17.13 1.28 19.96
C GLN A 15 -17.14 -0.19 19.52
N TRP A 16 -18.34 -0.78 19.42
CA TRP A 16 -18.52 -2.19 19.10
C TRP A 16 -19.46 -2.34 17.92
N ALA A 17 -19.10 -3.22 16.99
CA ALA A 17 -19.87 -3.57 15.79
C ALA A 17 -19.55 -5.01 15.38
N ASP A 18 -20.20 -5.49 14.32
CA ASP A 18 -19.83 -6.75 13.65
C ASP A 18 -18.36 -6.74 13.20
N SER A 19 -17.82 -5.61 12.76
CA SER A 19 -16.40 -5.48 12.39
C SER A 19 -15.42 -5.77 13.55
N THR A 20 -15.86 -5.64 14.81
CA THR A 20 -15.02 -5.92 15.98
C THR A 20 -14.49 -7.36 15.98
N TYR A 21 -15.22 -8.32 15.41
CA TYR A 21 -14.79 -9.72 15.34
C TYR A 21 -13.59 -9.97 14.41
N VAL A 22 -13.22 -9.00 13.57
CA VAL A 22 -12.05 -9.04 12.68
C VAL A 22 -11.02 -7.94 13.02
N GLU A 23 -11.14 -7.32 14.20
CA GLU A 23 -10.25 -6.27 14.71
C GLU A 23 -9.79 -6.63 16.14
N ASP A 24 -9.39 -7.89 16.33
CA ASP A 24 -9.00 -8.47 17.62
C ASP A 24 -7.48 -8.49 17.84
N GLN A 25 -6.77 -7.45 17.39
CA GLN A 25 -5.33 -7.34 17.60
C GLN A 25 -4.98 -7.30 19.10
N ASP A 26 -3.85 -7.90 19.48
CA ASP A 26 -3.28 -7.78 20.83
C ASP A 26 -2.80 -6.35 21.13
N MET A 27 -3.77 -5.47 21.43
CA MET A 27 -3.57 -4.04 21.68
C MET A 27 -4.64 -3.45 22.60
N TRP A 28 -4.48 -2.16 22.95
CA TRP A 28 -5.48 -1.43 23.73
C TRP A 28 -6.74 -1.11 22.92
N TRP A 29 -7.88 -1.59 23.40
CA TRP A 29 -9.20 -1.26 22.86
C TRP A 29 -9.53 0.22 23.10
N SER A 30 -9.75 0.95 22.01
CA SER A 30 -10.13 2.36 22.04
C SER A 30 -11.02 2.67 20.83
N ALA A 31 -11.85 3.70 20.96
CA ALA A 31 -12.74 4.16 19.90
C ALA A 31 -12.75 5.69 19.83
N GLY A 32 -13.21 6.21 18.69
CA GLY A 32 -13.29 7.64 18.42
C GLY A 32 -12.74 7.98 17.05
N ILE A 33 -12.75 9.27 16.73
CA ILE A 33 -12.07 9.79 15.53
C ILE A 33 -10.62 10.04 15.93
N PHE A 34 -9.75 9.06 15.68
CA PHE A 34 -8.36 9.07 16.16
C PHE A 34 -7.31 9.40 15.07
N ARG A 35 -7.76 9.65 13.83
CA ARG A 35 -6.95 10.16 12.71
C ARG A 35 -7.61 11.43 12.14
N ASP A 36 -6.89 12.11 11.26
CA ASP A 36 -7.29 13.41 10.72
C ASP A 36 -8.60 13.35 9.92
N VAL A 37 -9.35 14.47 9.96
CA VAL A 37 -10.56 14.67 9.17
C VAL A 37 -10.31 15.80 8.18
N TYR A 38 -10.47 15.51 6.89
CA TYR A 38 -10.24 16.46 5.81
C TYR A 38 -11.55 16.77 5.05
N LEU A 39 -11.65 18.01 4.55
CA LEU A 39 -12.61 18.37 3.52
C LEU A 39 -11.83 18.66 2.23
N VAL A 40 -12.07 17.87 1.19
CA VAL A 40 -11.35 17.98 -0.10
C VAL A 40 -12.30 18.53 -1.15
N GLY A 41 -11.94 19.67 -1.75
CA GLY A 41 -12.63 20.22 -2.91
C GLY A 41 -11.93 19.78 -4.20
N LYS A 42 -12.68 19.20 -5.13
CA LYS A 42 -12.19 18.85 -6.48
C LYS A 42 -13.00 19.58 -7.55
N HIS A 43 -12.38 19.84 -8.69
CA HIS A 43 -13.11 20.23 -9.88
C HIS A 43 -14.02 19.09 -10.35
N LEU A 44 -15.08 19.41 -11.11
CA LEU A 44 -16.00 18.39 -11.63
C LEU A 44 -15.27 17.34 -12.47
N THR A 45 -14.26 17.78 -13.24
CA THR A 45 -13.36 16.93 -14.00
C THR A 45 -12.01 16.85 -13.28
N HIS A 46 -11.57 15.64 -12.94
CA HIS A 46 -10.41 15.42 -12.09
C HIS A 46 -9.82 14.01 -12.28
N ILE A 47 -8.61 13.81 -11.78
CA ILE A 47 -7.96 12.51 -11.64
C ILE A 47 -8.58 11.78 -10.44
N ASN A 48 -9.24 10.66 -10.71
CA ASN A 48 -9.93 9.85 -9.71
C ASN A 48 -8.99 8.82 -9.07
N ASP A 49 -8.20 8.10 -9.88
CA ASP A 49 -7.21 7.12 -9.42
C ASP A 49 -6.04 7.06 -10.41
N PHE A 50 -4.89 6.58 -9.96
CA PHE A 50 -3.75 6.27 -10.83
C PHE A 50 -2.87 5.17 -10.23
N THR A 51 -2.22 4.40 -11.09
CA THR A 51 -1.30 3.32 -10.70
C THR A 51 0.02 3.53 -11.42
N VAL A 52 1.11 3.71 -10.68
CA VAL A 52 2.47 3.80 -11.22
C VAL A 52 3.17 2.45 -11.11
N ARG A 53 3.79 2.00 -12.19
CA ARG A 53 4.64 0.80 -12.24
C ARG A 53 6.01 1.15 -12.80
N THR A 54 7.03 0.44 -12.31
CA THR A 54 8.40 0.55 -12.80
C THR A 54 8.94 -0.84 -13.10
N ASP A 55 9.31 -1.08 -14.36
CA ASP A 55 9.77 -2.38 -14.83
C ASP A 55 11.18 -2.23 -15.41
N PHE A 56 12.17 -2.86 -14.77
CA PHE A 56 13.55 -2.89 -15.28
C PHE A 56 13.68 -3.84 -16.47
N ASP A 57 14.58 -3.50 -17.40
CA ASP A 57 15.04 -4.44 -18.41
C ASP A 57 15.78 -5.65 -17.77
N GLU A 58 16.08 -6.68 -18.58
CA GLU A 58 16.75 -7.90 -18.07
C GLU A 58 18.15 -7.61 -17.49
N ALA A 59 18.81 -6.56 -17.97
CA ALA A 59 20.14 -6.15 -17.52
C ALA A 59 20.12 -5.26 -16.27
N TYR A 60 18.92 -4.83 -15.81
CA TYR A 60 18.72 -3.79 -14.81
C TYR A 60 19.46 -2.48 -15.15
N CYS A 61 19.60 -2.17 -16.44
CA CYS A 61 20.19 -0.93 -16.92
C CYS A 61 19.12 0.15 -17.00
N ASP A 62 18.10 -0.05 -17.84
CA ASP A 62 17.03 0.92 -18.05
C ASP A 62 15.73 0.42 -17.40
N ALA A 63 14.80 1.33 -17.16
CA ALA A 63 13.47 0.97 -16.67
C ALA A 63 12.37 1.68 -17.45
N THR A 64 11.25 1.00 -17.64
CA THR A 64 10.02 1.61 -18.13
C THR A 64 9.20 2.07 -16.94
N LEU A 65 8.85 3.36 -16.90
CA LEU A 65 7.78 3.85 -16.04
C LEU A 65 6.48 3.80 -16.83
N SER A 66 5.48 3.10 -16.31
CA SER A 66 4.12 3.11 -16.85
C SER A 66 3.15 3.64 -15.80
N CYS A 67 2.13 4.35 -16.27
CA CYS A 67 1.07 4.88 -15.42
C CYS A 67 -0.29 4.64 -16.08
N GLU A 68 -1.18 4.01 -15.33
CA GLU A 68 -2.60 3.96 -15.64
C GLU A 68 -3.29 5.08 -14.86
N VAL A 69 -4.15 5.86 -15.50
CA VAL A 69 -4.86 6.99 -14.91
C VAL A 69 -6.35 6.83 -15.19
N VAL A 70 -7.15 6.94 -14.14
CA VAL A 70 -8.61 6.95 -14.20
C VAL A 70 -9.08 8.37 -13.94
N LEU A 71 -9.76 8.94 -14.93
CA LEU A 71 -10.29 10.29 -14.89
C LEU A 71 -11.80 10.23 -14.69
N GLU A 72 -12.33 11.10 -13.84
CA GLU A 72 -13.75 11.24 -13.60
C GLU A 72 -14.22 12.62 -14.01
N ASN A 73 -15.41 12.67 -14.62
CA ASN A 73 -16.12 13.91 -14.87
C ASN A 73 -17.55 13.80 -14.34
N LEU A 74 -17.85 14.65 -13.37
CA LEU A 74 -19.14 14.75 -12.70
C LEU A 74 -20.10 15.73 -13.39
N ALA A 75 -19.68 16.38 -14.47
CA ALA A 75 -20.55 17.22 -15.29
C ALA A 75 -21.50 16.37 -16.16
N ALA A 76 -22.58 16.99 -16.63
CA ALA A 76 -23.59 16.32 -17.45
C ALA A 76 -23.13 16.00 -18.89
N SER A 77 -22.06 16.62 -19.36
CA SER A 77 -21.56 16.49 -20.73
C SER A 77 -20.08 16.14 -20.73
N PRO A 78 -19.61 15.34 -21.71
CA PRO A 78 -18.20 15.07 -21.88
C PRO A 78 -17.39 16.36 -22.05
N VAL A 79 -16.16 16.33 -21.56
CA VAL A 79 -15.21 17.44 -21.69
C VAL A 79 -13.94 16.98 -22.36
N VAL A 80 -13.34 17.84 -23.18
CA VAL A 80 -12.03 17.60 -23.77
C VAL A 80 -10.98 18.24 -22.88
N THR A 81 -9.96 17.47 -22.55
CA THR A 81 -8.87 17.86 -21.66
C THR A 81 -7.52 17.49 -22.23
N THR A 82 -6.46 17.97 -21.58
CA THR A 82 -5.09 17.52 -21.83
C THR A 82 -4.50 17.03 -20.52
N LEU A 83 -3.92 15.84 -20.52
CA LEU A 83 -3.17 15.31 -19.38
C LEU A 83 -1.67 15.42 -19.67
N GLU A 84 -1.02 16.40 -19.06
CA GLU A 84 0.44 16.53 -19.10
C GLU A 84 1.07 15.68 -17.99
N TYR A 85 2.20 15.05 -18.27
CA TYR A 85 2.97 14.29 -17.30
C TYR A 85 4.46 14.55 -17.47
N THR A 86 5.11 14.87 -16.35
CA THR A 86 6.54 15.20 -16.32
C THR A 86 7.20 14.47 -15.17
N LEU A 87 8.29 13.75 -15.45
CA LEU A 87 9.16 13.14 -14.45
C LEU A 87 10.34 14.06 -14.17
N PHE A 88 10.52 14.41 -12.90
CA PHE A 88 11.61 15.24 -12.42
C PHE A 88 12.61 14.44 -11.59
N ASP A 89 13.87 14.82 -11.73
CA ASP A 89 15.00 14.44 -10.90
C ASP A 89 15.57 15.69 -10.21
N GLY A 90 15.11 15.95 -9.00
CA GLY A 90 15.25 17.27 -8.38
C GLY A 90 14.56 18.34 -9.25
N GLU A 91 15.32 19.31 -9.74
CA GLU A 91 14.82 20.35 -10.67
C GLU A 91 14.94 19.96 -12.15
N ARG A 92 15.64 18.86 -12.46
CA ARG A 92 15.89 18.44 -13.84
C ARG A 92 14.69 17.68 -14.39
N VAL A 93 14.22 18.07 -15.58
CA VAL A 93 13.23 17.29 -16.34
C VAL A 93 13.92 16.06 -16.95
N VAL A 94 13.47 14.88 -16.55
CA VAL A 94 13.92 13.59 -17.12
C VAL A 94 13.08 13.22 -18.33
N HIS A 95 11.76 13.41 -18.23
CA HIS A 95 10.81 13.15 -19.30
C HIS A 95 9.63 14.11 -19.18
N SER A 96 9.08 14.56 -20.31
CA SER A 96 7.86 15.37 -20.36
C SER A 96 7.09 15.08 -21.63
N SER A 97 5.79 14.82 -21.48
CA SER A 97 4.88 14.57 -22.60
C SER A 97 3.42 14.84 -22.17
N ALA A 98 2.48 14.65 -23.08
CA ALA A 98 1.06 14.87 -22.83
C ALA A 98 0.18 13.88 -23.60
N ILE A 99 -1.04 13.66 -23.10
CA ILE A 99 -2.15 13.07 -23.84
C ILE A 99 -3.10 14.21 -24.19
N ASP A 100 -3.00 14.70 -25.42
CA ASP A 100 -3.85 15.78 -25.94
C ASP A 100 -5.23 15.27 -26.32
N HIS A 101 -6.22 16.18 -26.30
CA HIS A 101 -7.59 15.93 -26.76
C HIS A 101 -8.30 14.73 -26.10
N LEU A 102 -8.03 14.51 -24.81
CA LEU A 102 -8.64 13.44 -24.04
C LEU A 102 -10.10 13.77 -23.71
N ALA A 103 -11.02 13.06 -24.36
CA ALA A 103 -12.45 13.17 -24.11
C ALA A 103 -12.82 12.36 -22.85
N ILE A 104 -13.17 13.06 -21.77
CA ILE A 104 -13.57 12.45 -20.50
C ILE A 104 -15.09 12.45 -20.43
N GLU A 105 -15.69 11.26 -20.36
CA GLU A 105 -17.14 11.07 -20.25
C GLU A 105 -17.60 11.12 -18.79
N LYS A 106 -17.93 9.98 -18.18
CA LYS A 106 -18.18 9.86 -16.74
C LYS A 106 -16.93 9.33 -16.04
N LEU A 107 -16.44 8.19 -16.52
CA LEU A 107 -15.18 7.58 -16.09
C LEU A 107 -14.41 7.17 -17.35
N THR A 108 -13.17 7.60 -17.45
CA THR A 108 -12.34 7.36 -18.64
C THR A 108 -10.94 6.94 -18.19
N SER A 109 -10.45 5.83 -18.73
CA SER A 109 -9.08 5.38 -18.49
C SER A 109 -8.15 5.91 -19.58
N ALA A 110 -6.98 6.36 -19.17
CA ALA A 110 -5.87 6.69 -20.04
C ALA A 110 -4.59 6.05 -19.48
N SER A 111 -3.59 5.87 -20.33
CA SER A 111 -2.30 5.35 -19.89
C SER A 111 -1.16 5.98 -20.68
N PHE A 112 0.01 6.03 -20.04
CA PHE A 112 1.26 6.43 -20.68
C PHE A 112 2.41 5.56 -20.17
N ALA A 113 3.44 5.42 -20.98
CA ALA A 113 4.67 4.74 -20.60
C ALA A 113 5.86 5.36 -21.33
N PHE A 114 7.01 5.41 -20.67
CA PHE A 114 8.26 5.88 -21.24
C PHE A 114 9.45 5.22 -20.56
N THR A 115 10.55 5.08 -21.30
CA THR A 115 11.81 4.56 -20.78
C THR A 115 12.57 5.66 -20.06
N VAL A 116 13.15 5.32 -18.92
CA VAL A 116 14.15 6.10 -18.20
C VAL A 116 15.46 5.35 -18.29
N GLU A 117 16.46 6.00 -18.91
CA GLU A 117 17.81 5.45 -19.03
C GLU A 117 18.50 5.50 -17.66
N GLN A 118 19.06 4.36 -17.24
CA GLN A 118 19.87 4.25 -16.02
C GLN A 118 19.28 4.96 -14.78
N PRO A 119 18.03 4.67 -14.38
CA PRO A 119 17.42 5.33 -13.25
C PRO A 119 18.13 4.95 -11.95
N GLN A 120 18.25 5.90 -11.04
CA GLN A 120 18.70 5.59 -9.68
C GLN A 120 17.64 4.74 -8.98
N GLN A 121 18.07 3.58 -8.52
CA GLN A 121 17.21 2.60 -7.85
C GLN A 121 16.83 3.06 -6.44
N TRP A 122 15.58 2.83 -6.07
CA TRP A 122 15.11 2.97 -4.69
C TRP A 122 15.37 1.68 -3.90
N SER A 123 15.86 1.83 -2.67
CA SER A 123 15.99 0.76 -1.69
C SER A 123 15.94 1.33 -0.28
N ALA A 124 15.85 0.47 0.74
CA ALA A 124 16.00 0.91 2.13
C ALA A 124 17.39 1.52 2.43
N GLU A 125 18.44 1.17 1.67
CA GLU A 125 19.80 1.70 1.83
C GLU A 125 19.99 3.03 1.10
N SER A 126 19.39 3.17 -0.08
CA SER A 126 19.43 4.35 -0.93
C SER A 126 18.00 4.70 -1.38
N PRO A 127 17.25 5.50 -0.60
CA PRO A 127 15.85 5.83 -0.88
C PRO A 127 15.71 6.93 -1.94
N TYR A 128 16.22 6.68 -3.16
CA TYR A 128 16.16 7.67 -4.23
C TYR A 128 14.75 7.81 -4.79
N LEU A 129 14.25 9.05 -4.88
CA LEU A 129 12.90 9.35 -5.33
C LEU A 129 12.90 10.41 -6.43
N TYR A 130 12.26 10.05 -7.54
CA TYR A 130 11.88 10.99 -8.59
C TYR A 130 10.49 11.58 -8.27
N HIS A 131 10.11 12.65 -8.96
CA HIS A 131 8.78 13.25 -8.84
C HIS A 131 8.06 13.20 -10.18
N LEU A 132 7.02 12.37 -10.27
CA LEU A 132 6.07 12.38 -11.39
C LEU A 132 4.99 13.42 -11.08
N VAL A 133 4.84 14.42 -11.95
CA VAL A 133 3.79 15.43 -11.82
C VAL A 133 2.82 15.26 -12.97
N MET A 134 1.57 14.93 -12.64
CA MET A 134 0.46 14.86 -13.60
C MET A 134 -0.38 16.12 -13.50
N THR A 135 -0.54 16.84 -14.60
CA THR A 135 -1.32 18.09 -14.67
C THR A 135 -2.47 17.92 -15.64
N LEU A 136 -3.70 17.99 -15.14
CA LEU A 136 -4.90 17.96 -15.96
C LEU A 136 -5.30 19.39 -16.32
N LYS A 137 -5.50 19.66 -17.62
CA LYS A 137 -5.90 20.96 -18.15
C LYS A 137 -7.20 20.87 -18.95
N ASP A 138 -7.99 21.94 -18.91
CA ASP A 138 -9.18 22.08 -19.76
C ASP A 138 -8.81 22.38 -21.23
N ALA A 139 -9.80 22.43 -22.11
CA ALA A 139 -9.62 22.75 -23.53
C ALA A 139 -9.04 24.15 -23.81
N ASN A 140 -9.09 25.07 -22.82
CA ASN A 140 -8.52 26.42 -22.93
C ASN A 140 -7.08 26.49 -22.38
N GLY A 141 -6.55 25.37 -21.88
CA GLY A 141 -5.22 25.30 -21.25
C GLY A 141 -5.20 25.71 -19.77
N ASN A 142 -6.35 25.91 -19.13
CA ASN A 142 -6.39 26.20 -17.69
C ASN A 142 -6.14 24.92 -16.89
N VAL A 143 -5.33 25.02 -15.85
CA VAL A 143 -5.06 23.89 -14.94
C VAL A 143 -6.28 23.59 -14.08
N LEU A 144 -6.76 22.36 -14.15
CA LEU A 144 -7.85 21.82 -13.31
C LEU A 144 -7.28 21.13 -12.06
N GLU A 145 -6.22 20.35 -12.22
CA GLU A 145 -5.62 19.59 -11.12
C GLU A 145 -4.14 19.33 -11.37
N VAL A 146 -3.37 19.26 -10.28
CA VAL A 146 -1.97 18.84 -10.29
C VAL A 146 -1.79 17.77 -9.22
N VAL A 147 -1.35 16.58 -9.63
CA VAL A 147 -1.09 15.44 -8.75
C VAL A 147 0.40 15.11 -8.78
N PRO A 148 1.15 15.46 -7.72
CA PRO A 148 2.53 15.03 -7.56
C PRO A 148 2.58 13.62 -6.94
N GLN A 149 3.40 12.75 -7.51
CA GLN A 149 3.69 11.41 -7.00
C GLN A 149 5.19 11.19 -6.91
N ARG A 150 5.67 10.78 -5.74
CA ARG A 150 7.05 10.29 -5.59
C ARG A 150 7.17 8.91 -6.21
N VAL A 151 8.21 8.68 -7.00
CA VAL A 151 8.46 7.41 -7.69
C VAL A 151 9.84 6.89 -7.30
N GLY A 152 9.86 5.69 -6.73
CA GLY A 152 11.09 4.94 -6.48
C GLY A 152 11.19 3.77 -7.46
N PHE A 153 12.18 3.80 -8.35
CA PHE A 153 12.43 2.72 -9.29
C PHE A 153 12.95 1.51 -8.54
N ARG A 154 12.14 0.45 -8.47
CA ARG A 154 12.56 -0.82 -7.88
C ARG A 154 11.84 -1.99 -8.54
N ASP A 155 12.40 -3.17 -8.37
CA ASP A 155 11.81 -4.44 -8.79
C ASP A 155 11.95 -5.46 -7.67
N ILE A 156 10.92 -6.28 -7.49
CA ILE A 156 10.76 -7.20 -6.36
C ILE A 156 10.51 -8.59 -6.94
N LYS A 157 11.37 -9.56 -6.61
CA LYS A 157 11.28 -10.91 -7.16
C LYS A 157 11.61 -11.98 -6.12
N VAL A 158 10.96 -13.13 -6.26
CA VAL A 158 11.42 -14.39 -5.66
C VAL A 158 12.04 -15.22 -6.77
N ARG A 159 13.26 -15.71 -6.56
CA ARG A 159 13.97 -16.59 -7.50
C ARG A 159 14.71 -17.64 -6.70
N ASP A 160 14.51 -18.91 -7.04
CA ASP A 160 15.13 -20.06 -6.38
C ASP A 160 14.98 -20.02 -4.85
N GLY A 161 13.78 -19.66 -4.37
CA GLY A 161 13.47 -19.54 -2.94
C GLY A 161 14.09 -18.34 -2.22
N LEU A 162 14.77 -17.44 -2.94
CA LEU A 162 15.43 -16.27 -2.38
C LEU A 162 14.67 -14.99 -2.71
N PHE A 163 14.72 -14.03 -1.78
CA PHE A 163 14.09 -12.73 -1.93
C PHE A 163 15.06 -11.70 -2.52
N TRP A 164 14.68 -11.10 -3.65
CA TRP A 164 15.49 -10.17 -4.43
C TRP A 164 14.80 -8.81 -4.55
N ILE A 165 15.58 -7.75 -4.36
CA ILE A 165 15.18 -6.38 -4.72
C ILE A 165 16.27 -5.79 -5.61
N ASN A 166 15.88 -5.28 -6.78
CA ASN A 166 16.78 -4.69 -7.77
C ASN A 166 17.93 -5.63 -8.19
N ASN A 167 17.60 -6.91 -8.42
CA ASN A 167 18.57 -7.96 -8.73
C ASN A 167 19.63 -8.23 -7.65
N ARG A 168 19.36 -7.85 -6.39
CA ARG A 168 20.24 -8.14 -5.25
C ARG A 168 19.48 -8.92 -4.18
N TYR A 169 20.14 -9.92 -3.62
CA TYR A 169 19.63 -10.65 -2.46
C TYR A 169 19.45 -9.69 -1.28
N VAL A 170 18.30 -9.77 -0.61
CA VAL A 170 17.98 -8.92 0.55
C VAL A 170 17.67 -9.77 1.77
N MET A 171 18.21 -9.34 2.90
CA MET A 171 17.82 -9.83 4.23
C MET A 171 17.03 -8.73 4.95
N LEU A 172 15.88 -9.10 5.50
CA LEU A 172 15.02 -8.18 6.25
C LEU A 172 15.45 -8.17 7.72
N HIS A 173 16.00 -7.04 8.17
CA HIS A 173 16.23 -6.73 9.58
C HIS A 173 15.04 -5.91 10.07
N GLY A 174 13.96 -6.62 10.40
CA GLY A 174 12.65 -6.03 10.61
C GLY A 174 12.21 -5.93 12.05
N VAL A 175 11.27 -5.02 12.29
CA VAL A 175 10.48 -4.93 13.53
C VAL A 175 8.99 -4.79 13.23
N ASN A 176 8.15 -5.29 14.15
CA ASN A 176 6.72 -4.98 14.15
C ASN A 176 6.51 -3.62 14.81
N ARG A 177 5.65 -2.78 14.24
CA ARG A 177 5.29 -1.47 14.80
C ARG A 177 3.77 -1.31 14.87
N HIS A 178 3.25 -1.15 16.08
CA HIS A 178 1.90 -0.63 16.32
C HIS A 178 1.88 0.91 16.36
N ASP A 179 0.73 1.51 16.01
CA ASP A 179 0.44 2.90 16.31
C ASP A 179 0.12 3.05 17.82
N ASN A 180 1.13 3.42 18.62
CA ASN A 180 0.96 3.65 20.06
C ASN A 180 1.70 4.88 20.56
N ASP A 181 0.98 5.75 21.27
CA ASP A 181 1.48 6.87 22.05
C ASP A 181 1.01 6.75 23.50
N HIS A 182 1.94 6.81 24.45
CA HIS A 182 1.68 6.69 25.89
C HIS A 182 0.66 7.69 26.48
N ARG A 183 0.35 8.79 25.79
CA ARG A 183 -0.63 9.81 26.20
C ARG A 183 -1.83 9.88 25.27
N LYS A 184 -1.64 9.63 23.98
CA LYS A 184 -2.69 9.78 22.95
C LYS A 184 -3.28 8.44 22.47
N GLY A 185 -2.79 7.31 23.00
CA GLY A 185 -3.19 5.98 22.54
C GLY A 185 -2.84 5.80 21.06
N ARG A 186 -3.82 5.41 20.24
CA ARG A 186 -3.63 5.19 18.79
C ARG A 186 -3.56 6.48 17.95
N ALA A 187 -3.84 7.65 18.54
CA ALA A 187 -3.73 8.95 17.85
C ALA A 187 -2.28 9.46 17.86
N VAL A 188 -1.39 8.72 17.20
CA VAL A 188 0.05 8.99 17.16
C VAL A 188 0.34 10.19 16.24
N GLY A 189 1.12 11.15 16.74
CA GLY A 189 1.56 12.30 15.94
C GLY A 189 2.68 11.93 14.96
N MET A 190 2.75 12.59 13.81
CA MET A 190 3.78 12.31 12.80
C MET A 190 5.20 12.63 13.27
N ASP A 191 5.36 13.55 14.21
CA ASP A 191 6.63 13.81 14.91
C ASP A 191 7.14 12.57 15.65
N ARG A 192 6.23 11.81 16.27
CA ARG A 192 6.55 10.55 16.91
C ARG A 192 6.84 9.45 15.90
N VAL A 193 6.02 9.34 14.85
CA VAL A 193 6.24 8.38 13.76
C VAL A 193 7.62 8.58 13.14
N GLU A 194 7.97 9.81 12.75
CA GLU A 194 9.28 10.15 12.18
C GLU A 194 10.41 9.80 13.15
N LYS A 195 10.23 10.06 14.46
CA LYS A 195 11.21 9.69 15.47
C LYS A 195 11.41 8.18 15.56
N ASP A 196 10.34 7.39 15.48
CA ASP A 196 10.42 5.92 15.46
C ASP A 196 11.26 5.46 14.24
N LEU A 197 11.00 6.01 13.04
CA LEU A 197 11.74 5.63 11.83
C LEU A 197 13.23 6.01 11.93
N GLN A 198 13.55 7.19 12.45
CA GLN A 198 14.94 7.60 12.69
C GLN A 198 15.65 6.63 13.65
N LEU A 199 14.98 6.21 14.72
CA LEU A 199 15.54 5.25 15.67
C LEU A 199 15.75 3.89 15.02
N MET A 200 14.81 3.41 14.20
CA MET A 200 14.97 2.18 13.43
C MET A 200 16.24 2.23 12.58
N LYS A 201 16.40 3.29 11.78
CA LYS A 201 17.58 3.48 10.91
C LYS A 201 18.89 3.54 11.71
N GLN A 202 18.89 4.24 12.85
CA GLN A 202 20.05 4.33 13.75
C GLN A 202 20.44 2.99 14.37
N HIS A 203 19.52 2.03 14.44
CA HIS A 203 19.74 0.69 15.00
C HIS A 203 19.80 -0.39 13.91
N ASN A 204 20.17 -0.02 12.68
CA ASN A 204 20.38 -0.93 11.55
C ASN A 204 19.14 -1.75 11.13
N ILE A 205 17.94 -1.27 11.47
CA ILE A 205 16.68 -1.83 10.98
C ILE A 205 16.44 -1.32 9.56
N ASN A 206 16.11 -2.22 8.64
CA ASN A 206 15.85 -1.91 7.24
C ASN A 206 14.40 -2.19 6.82
N SER A 207 13.59 -2.82 7.67
CA SER A 207 12.19 -3.10 7.37
C SER A 207 11.27 -2.95 8.58
N VAL A 208 9.98 -2.76 8.30
CA VAL A 208 8.93 -2.61 9.30
C VAL A 208 7.65 -3.29 8.82
N ARG A 209 7.02 -4.07 9.72
CA ARG A 209 5.68 -4.63 9.52
C ARG A 209 4.66 -3.74 10.24
N THR A 210 3.61 -3.34 9.53
CA THR A 210 2.51 -2.53 10.07
C THR A 210 1.55 -3.39 10.90
N ALA A 211 2.04 -3.87 12.05
CA ALA A 211 1.30 -4.75 12.94
C ALA A 211 0.06 -4.04 13.53
N HIS A 212 -1.17 -4.52 13.35
CA HIS A 212 -1.62 -5.50 12.34
C HIS A 212 -2.75 -4.87 11.50
N TYR A 213 -2.45 -3.70 10.93
CA TYR A 213 -3.41 -2.84 10.20
C TYR A 213 -2.70 -1.75 9.38
N PRO A 214 -3.38 -1.15 8.38
CA PRO A 214 -2.85 -0.02 7.64
C PRO A 214 -2.54 1.16 8.57
N ASN A 215 -1.31 1.66 8.49
CA ASN A 215 -0.87 2.82 9.25
C ASN A 215 -1.44 4.12 8.64
N ASP A 216 -1.17 5.27 9.25
CA ASP A 216 -1.51 6.57 8.66
C ASP A 216 -0.86 6.70 7.26
N PRO A 217 -1.52 7.24 6.22
CA PRO A 217 -0.92 7.36 4.88
C PRO A 217 0.45 8.03 4.87
N ARG A 218 0.69 8.99 5.76
CA ARG A 218 1.98 9.70 5.87
C ARG A 218 3.11 8.81 6.39
N PHE A 219 2.81 7.72 7.09
CA PHE A 219 3.82 6.74 7.50
C PHE A 219 4.53 6.13 6.28
N TYR A 220 3.78 5.78 5.24
CA TYR A 220 4.33 5.18 4.03
C TYR A 220 5.17 6.20 3.24
N GLU A 221 4.72 7.46 3.16
CA GLU A 221 5.54 8.56 2.60
C GLU A 221 6.86 8.73 3.35
N LEU A 222 6.83 8.69 4.70
CA LEU A 222 8.04 8.78 5.50
C LEU A 222 8.94 7.55 5.28
N CYS A 223 8.39 6.34 5.15
CA CYS A 223 9.18 5.15 4.82
C CYS A 223 9.81 5.22 3.42
N ASP A 224 9.13 5.85 2.45
CA ASP A 224 9.71 6.10 1.13
C ASP A 224 10.92 7.01 1.22
N ILE A 225 10.82 8.09 2.02
CA ILE A 225 11.86 9.12 2.18
C ILE A 225 13.05 8.62 3.02
N TYR A 226 12.78 7.97 4.16
CA TYR A 226 13.80 7.49 5.10
C TYR A 226 14.45 6.18 4.67
N GLY A 227 13.83 5.44 3.74
CA GLY A 227 14.30 4.16 3.26
C GLY A 227 14.07 3.04 4.28
N LEU A 228 12.84 2.54 4.33
CA LEU A 228 12.48 1.31 5.03
C LEU A 228 11.60 0.46 4.11
N PHE A 229 11.88 -0.84 4.05
CA PHE A 229 11.00 -1.80 3.42
C PHE A 229 9.77 -2.04 4.31
N VAL A 230 8.58 -1.95 3.74
CA VAL A 230 7.33 -2.08 4.47
C VAL A 230 6.63 -3.38 4.07
N MET A 231 6.29 -4.19 5.07
CA MET A 231 5.23 -5.18 4.96
C MET A 231 3.94 -4.51 5.41
N ALA A 232 3.11 -4.14 4.43
CA ALA A 232 1.86 -3.44 4.67
C ALA A 232 0.76 -4.46 4.93
N GLU A 233 0.33 -4.54 6.18
CA GLU A 233 -0.64 -5.51 6.66
C GLU A 233 -2.06 -4.96 6.72
N THR A 234 -2.99 -5.78 6.22
CA THR A 234 -4.42 -5.49 6.21
C THR A 234 -5.00 -5.66 7.61
N ASP A 235 -5.97 -4.82 7.95
CA ASP A 235 -6.64 -4.81 9.26
C ASP A 235 -7.62 -5.98 9.36
N VAL A 236 -7.09 -7.18 9.58
CA VAL A 236 -7.84 -8.43 9.77
C VAL A 236 -7.12 -9.23 10.84
N GLU A 237 -7.75 -9.34 12.02
CA GLU A 237 -7.35 -10.26 13.08
C GLU A 237 -8.57 -10.80 13.82
N SER A 238 -8.71 -12.12 13.89
CA SER A 238 -9.82 -12.80 14.56
C SER A 238 -9.35 -13.83 15.58
N HIS A 239 -8.25 -13.51 16.26
CA HIS A 239 -7.52 -14.42 17.15
C HIS A 239 -8.43 -15.03 18.23
N GLY A 240 -9.36 -14.26 18.80
CA GLY A 240 -10.21 -14.65 19.91
C GLY A 240 -11.08 -15.89 19.65
N PHE A 241 -11.31 -16.27 18.39
CA PHE A 241 -11.99 -17.54 18.07
C PHE A 241 -11.15 -18.78 18.42
N ALA A 242 -9.84 -18.66 18.63
CA ALA A 242 -9.02 -19.70 19.22
C ALA A 242 -9.52 -20.11 20.62
N ASN A 243 -10.09 -19.18 21.40
CA ASN A 243 -10.63 -19.46 22.73
C ASN A 243 -11.89 -20.33 22.70
N VAL A 244 -12.56 -20.45 21.55
CA VAL A 244 -13.68 -21.36 21.35
C VAL A 244 -13.32 -22.59 20.51
N GLY A 245 -12.02 -22.78 20.25
CA GLY A 245 -11.48 -23.97 19.57
C GLY A 245 -11.61 -23.97 18.06
N ASP A 246 -11.91 -22.83 17.43
CA ASP A 246 -12.14 -22.72 15.99
C ASP A 246 -11.64 -21.36 15.47
N ILE A 247 -10.31 -21.16 15.41
CA ILE A 247 -9.73 -19.89 14.97
C ILE A 247 -10.19 -19.46 13.55
N SER A 248 -10.46 -20.44 12.67
CA SER A 248 -10.95 -20.21 11.31
C SER A 248 -12.45 -19.89 11.23
N ARG A 249 -13.17 -19.82 12.36
CA ARG A 249 -14.64 -19.75 12.42
C ARG A 249 -15.26 -18.76 11.43
N ILE A 250 -14.68 -17.56 11.33
CA ILE A 250 -15.16 -16.50 10.44
C ILE A 250 -14.33 -16.39 9.16
N THR A 251 -13.06 -16.79 9.20
CA THR A 251 -12.15 -16.79 8.06
C THR A 251 -12.56 -17.83 6.99
N ASP A 252 -13.21 -18.91 7.41
CA ASP A 252 -13.77 -19.94 6.52
C ASP A 252 -15.30 -19.83 6.34
N ASP A 253 -15.92 -18.73 6.79
CA ASP A 253 -17.33 -18.45 6.54
C ASP A 253 -17.50 -17.51 5.34
N PRO A 254 -18.08 -17.96 4.21
CA PRO A 254 -18.23 -17.14 3.01
C PRO A 254 -19.16 -15.92 3.21
N GLN A 255 -19.95 -15.86 4.29
CA GLN A 255 -20.72 -14.66 4.63
C GLN A 255 -19.81 -13.46 4.97
N TRP A 256 -18.57 -13.72 5.39
CA TRP A 256 -17.58 -12.70 5.74
C TRP A 256 -16.65 -12.34 4.58
N GLU A 257 -16.71 -13.02 3.44
CA GLU A 257 -15.80 -12.82 2.29
C GLU A 257 -15.71 -11.35 1.88
N LYS A 258 -16.87 -10.68 1.77
CA LYS A 258 -16.92 -9.26 1.40
C LYS A 258 -16.14 -8.38 2.38
N VAL A 259 -16.26 -8.62 3.69
CA VAL A 259 -15.57 -7.84 4.73
C VAL A 259 -14.05 -8.01 4.60
N TYR A 260 -13.59 -9.24 4.36
CA TYR A 260 -12.18 -9.56 4.19
C TYR A 260 -11.62 -8.94 2.90
N VAL A 261 -12.28 -9.17 1.76
CA VAL A 261 -11.84 -8.68 0.45
C VAL A 261 -11.85 -7.15 0.39
N GLU A 262 -12.89 -6.48 0.90
CA GLU A 262 -12.94 -5.01 0.88
C GLU A 262 -11.78 -4.37 1.67
N ARG A 263 -11.32 -5.01 2.75
CA ARG A 263 -10.20 -4.49 3.56
C ARG A 263 -8.88 -4.50 2.77
N ILE A 264 -8.52 -5.61 2.12
CA ILE A 264 -7.29 -5.67 1.31
C ILE A 264 -7.39 -4.81 0.05
N VAL A 265 -8.54 -4.83 -0.64
CA VAL A 265 -8.76 -4.00 -1.84
C VAL A 265 -8.58 -2.52 -1.51
N ARG A 266 -9.21 -2.03 -0.44
CA ARG A 266 -9.07 -0.62 -0.02
C ARG A 266 -7.65 -0.30 0.43
N HIS A 267 -6.97 -1.23 1.10
CA HIS A 267 -5.59 -1.05 1.52
C HIS A 267 -4.66 -0.87 0.32
N ILE A 268 -4.76 -1.74 -0.69
CA ILE A 268 -3.95 -1.65 -1.91
C ILE A 268 -4.27 -0.36 -2.68
N HIS A 269 -5.55 -0.06 -2.95
CA HIS A 269 -5.89 1.18 -3.65
C HIS A 269 -5.35 2.44 -2.97
N ALA A 270 -5.36 2.47 -1.63
CA ALA A 270 -4.86 3.61 -0.88
C ALA A 270 -3.34 3.75 -0.92
N GLN A 271 -2.58 2.66 -1.10
CA GLN A 271 -1.13 2.64 -0.82
C GLN A 271 -0.25 2.06 -1.96
N LYS A 272 -0.83 1.58 -3.07
CA LYS A 272 -0.14 0.89 -4.19
C LYS A 272 1.04 1.63 -4.81
N ASN A 273 1.06 2.96 -4.72
CA ASN A 273 2.10 3.79 -5.35
C ASN A 273 3.32 4.06 -4.44
N HIS A 274 3.33 3.54 -3.20
CA HIS A 274 4.48 3.69 -2.30
C HIS A 274 5.61 2.71 -2.63
N PRO A 275 6.83 3.18 -2.97
CA PRO A 275 7.97 2.31 -3.17
C PRO A 275 8.42 1.58 -1.91
N SER A 276 8.14 2.12 -0.73
CA SER A 276 8.49 1.47 0.54
C SER A 276 7.80 0.12 0.73
N ILE A 277 6.57 -0.03 0.25
CA ILE A 277 5.82 -1.28 0.39
C ILE A 277 6.39 -2.32 -0.57
N ILE A 278 6.85 -3.44 -0.02
CA ILE A 278 7.40 -4.57 -0.79
C ILE A 278 6.57 -5.85 -0.67
N ILE A 279 5.74 -5.92 0.38
CA ILE A 279 4.92 -7.08 0.71
C ILE A 279 3.54 -6.58 1.17
N TRP A 280 2.48 -7.16 0.64
CA TRP A 280 1.13 -7.06 1.20
C TRP A 280 0.90 -8.22 2.17
N SER A 281 0.48 -7.95 3.39
CA SER A 281 0.03 -8.99 4.32
C SER A 281 -1.50 -9.02 4.39
N LEU A 282 -2.08 -10.23 4.32
CA LEU A 282 -3.52 -10.44 4.32
C LEU A 282 -4.17 -10.25 5.70
N GLY A 283 -3.38 -10.19 6.76
CA GLY A 283 -3.85 -10.05 8.14
C GLY A 283 -2.93 -10.77 9.11
N ASN A 284 -3.44 -11.02 10.31
CA ASN A 284 -2.73 -11.71 11.38
C ASN A 284 -3.67 -12.71 12.09
N GLU A 285 -3.11 -13.83 12.58
CA GLU A 285 -3.73 -14.76 13.54
C GLU A 285 -5.26 -14.96 13.40
N SER A 286 -5.72 -15.24 12.18
CA SER A 286 -7.15 -15.44 11.88
C SER A 286 -7.44 -16.86 11.38
N GLY A 287 -6.53 -17.81 11.60
CA GLY A 287 -6.62 -19.14 10.99
C GLY A 287 -6.55 -19.08 9.48
N TYR A 288 -7.05 -20.10 8.78
CA TYR A 288 -7.03 -20.16 7.33
C TYR A 288 -8.37 -20.68 6.77
N GLY A 289 -8.79 -20.15 5.62
CA GLY A 289 -10.12 -20.42 5.07
C GLY A 289 -10.38 -19.76 3.71
N CYS A 290 -11.60 -19.94 3.19
CA CYS A 290 -12.02 -19.39 1.89
C CYS A 290 -11.81 -17.88 1.74
N ASN A 291 -11.95 -17.09 2.82
CA ASN A 291 -11.81 -15.64 2.72
C ASN A 291 -10.35 -15.20 2.49
N ILE A 292 -9.36 -15.93 3.02
CA ILE A 292 -7.93 -15.66 2.75
C ILE A 292 -7.60 -15.92 1.28
N ARG A 293 -8.12 -17.01 0.70
CA ARG A 293 -7.97 -17.29 -0.74
C ARG A 293 -8.56 -16.18 -1.60
N ALA A 294 -9.76 -15.72 -1.26
CA ALA A 294 -10.40 -14.60 -1.95
C ALA A 294 -9.58 -13.30 -1.84
N MET A 295 -9.04 -12.99 -0.66
CA MET A 295 -8.17 -11.84 -0.45
C MET A 295 -6.89 -11.91 -1.29
N TYR A 296 -6.22 -13.07 -1.34
CA TYR A 296 -5.02 -13.26 -2.14
C TYR A 296 -5.29 -13.01 -3.62
N HIS A 297 -6.34 -13.61 -4.18
CA HIS A 297 -6.68 -13.43 -5.60
C HIS A 297 -7.02 -11.97 -5.92
N ALA A 298 -7.77 -11.29 -5.03
CA ALA A 298 -8.05 -9.87 -5.18
C ALA A 298 -6.76 -9.03 -5.13
N ALA A 299 -5.84 -9.35 -4.21
CA ALA A 299 -4.56 -8.66 -4.09
C ALA A 299 -3.71 -8.82 -5.34
N LYS A 300 -3.49 -10.05 -5.83
CA LYS A 300 -2.69 -10.30 -7.04
C LYS A 300 -3.34 -9.74 -8.31
N ALA A 301 -4.67 -9.64 -8.36
CA ALA A 301 -5.36 -9.02 -9.49
C ALA A 301 -5.18 -7.48 -9.52
N LEU A 302 -5.00 -6.85 -8.36
CA LEU A 302 -4.76 -5.41 -8.24
C LEU A 302 -3.28 -5.03 -8.34
N ASP A 303 -2.40 -5.89 -7.81
CA ASP A 303 -0.97 -5.65 -7.73
C ASP A 303 -0.18 -6.97 -7.84
N ASP A 304 0.38 -7.20 -9.03
CA ASP A 304 1.30 -8.29 -9.32
C ASP A 304 2.77 -7.90 -9.10
N THR A 305 3.06 -6.65 -8.72
CA THR A 305 4.43 -6.14 -8.54
C THR A 305 5.02 -6.44 -7.15
N ARG A 306 4.17 -6.91 -6.22
CA ARG A 306 4.55 -7.19 -4.83
C ARG A 306 4.22 -8.63 -4.45
N LEU A 307 4.89 -9.07 -3.38
CA LEU A 307 4.66 -10.36 -2.76
C LEU A 307 3.47 -10.28 -1.81
N VAL A 308 2.76 -11.39 -1.65
CA VAL A 308 1.69 -11.54 -0.66
C VAL A 308 2.12 -12.48 0.46
N HIS A 309 1.86 -12.04 1.70
CA HIS A 309 2.20 -12.74 2.94
C HIS A 309 0.93 -13.04 3.74
N TYR A 310 0.91 -14.20 4.39
CA TYR A 310 -0.02 -14.52 5.46
C TYR A 310 0.55 -15.69 6.27
N GLU A 311 0.71 -15.52 7.58
CA GLU A 311 1.46 -16.48 8.41
C GLU A 311 0.70 -17.80 8.61
N GLU A 312 -0.62 -17.74 8.75
CA GLU A 312 -1.44 -18.94 9.02
C GLU A 312 -1.67 -19.82 7.76
N ASP A 313 -1.24 -19.37 6.57
CA ASP A 313 -1.16 -20.23 5.38
C ASP A 313 0.13 -21.07 5.41
N ARG A 314 0.15 -22.05 6.32
CA ARG A 314 1.33 -22.87 6.62
C ARG A 314 1.72 -23.84 5.51
N ASP A 315 0.76 -24.19 4.65
CA ASP A 315 0.97 -25.02 3.46
C ASP A 315 1.33 -24.17 2.22
N ALA A 316 1.43 -22.85 2.41
CA ALA A 316 1.73 -21.88 1.39
C ALA A 316 0.86 -22.02 0.13
N GLU A 317 -0.45 -22.22 0.27
CA GLU A 317 -1.37 -22.38 -0.87
C GLU A 317 -1.47 -21.07 -1.68
N VAL A 318 -1.70 -19.96 -0.97
CA VAL A 318 -2.01 -18.62 -1.49
C VAL A 318 -1.15 -17.53 -0.85
N VAL A 319 0.13 -17.81 -0.69
CA VAL A 319 1.17 -16.82 -0.35
C VAL A 319 2.38 -16.97 -1.26
N ASP A 320 3.15 -15.88 -1.35
CA ASP A 320 4.42 -15.80 -2.06
C ASP A 320 5.63 -15.97 -1.12
N ILE A 321 5.41 -15.86 0.20
CA ILE A 321 6.45 -15.98 1.24
C ILE A 321 5.92 -16.83 2.38
N ILE A 322 6.74 -17.81 2.80
CA ILE A 322 6.50 -18.61 3.99
C ILE A 322 6.95 -17.83 5.22
N SER A 323 6.11 -17.81 6.23
CA SER A 323 6.34 -17.10 7.48
C SER A 323 5.94 -17.96 8.65
N THR A 324 6.61 -17.76 9.79
CA THR A 324 6.20 -18.33 11.06
C THR A 324 6.50 -17.32 12.17
N MET A 325 5.72 -17.35 13.24
CA MET A 325 6.00 -16.55 14.41
C MET A 325 6.63 -17.37 15.55
N TYR A 326 7.69 -16.81 16.16
CA TYR A 326 8.36 -17.37 17.34
C TYR A 326 8.98 -18.77 17.17
N THR A 327 9.22 -19.21 15.93
CA THR A 327 9.89 -20.49 15.63
C THR A 327 11.31 -20.51 16.16
N ARG A 328 11.67 -21.57 16.88
CA ARG A 328 13.00 -21.73 17.45
C ARG A 328 14.02 -22.06 16.35
N VAL A 329 15.26 -21.61 16.52
CA VAL A 329 16.37 -21.81 15.57
C VAL A 329 16.47 -23.26 15.04
N PRO A 330 16.37 -24.33 15.86
CA PRO A 330 16.44 -25.70 15.33
C PRO A 330 15.34 -26.02 14.31
N LEU A 331 14.12 -25.51 14.51
CA LEU A 331 13.01 -25.70 13.58
C LEU A 331 13.15 -24.79 12.35
N MET A 332 13.78 -23.62 12.48
CA MET A 332 14.10 -22.77 11.32
C MET A 332 15.08 -23.45 10.37
N ASN A 333 16.03 -24.26 10.88
CA ASN A 333 16.94 -25.01 10.03
C ASN A 333 16.19 -25.99 9.11
N GLU A 334 15.07 -26.55 9.54
CA GLU A 334 14.27 -27.47 8.73
C GLU A 334 13.74 -26.79 7.45
N PHE A 335 13.40 -25.49 7.49
CA PHE A 335 13.01 -24.75 6.28
C PHE A 335 14.14 -24.62 5.25
N GLY A 336 15.40 -24.58 5.71
CA GLY A 336 16.57 -24.54 4.82
C GLY A 336 17.01 -25.91 4.33
N GLU A 337 16.90 -26.93 5.18
CA GLU A 337 17.26 -28.32 4.85
C GLU A 337 16.20 -29.01 3.98
N TYR A 338 14.93 -28.64 4.16
CA TYR A 338 13.78 -29.18 3.46
C TYR A 338 12.95 -28.02 2.87
N PRO A 339 13.49 -27.31 1.86
CA PRO A 339 12.81 -26.14 1.30
C PRO A 339 11.46 -26.53 0.71
N HIS A 340 10.46 -25.70 0.97
CA HIS A 340 9.16 -25.84 0.33
C HIS A 340 9.31 -25.70 -1.20
N PRO A 341 8.48 -26.39 -2.02
CA PRO A 341 8.57 -26.28 -3.48
C PRO A 341 8.27 -24.90 -4.10
N LYS A 342 7.87 -23.91 -3.31
CA LYS A 342 7.50 -22.55 -3.78
C LYS A 342 8.67 -21.57 -3.71
#